data_AF-A0A643ASP3-F1
#
_entry.id   AF-A0A643ASP3-F1
#
_cell.length_a   1.000
_cell.length_b   1.000
_cell.length_c   1.000
_cell.angle_alpha   90.00
_cell.angle_beta   90.00
_cell.angle_gamma   90.00
#
_symmetry.space_group_name_H-M   'P 1'
#
loop_
_entity.id
_entity.type
_entity.pdbx_description
1 polymer ?
#
loop_
_entity_poly.entity_id
_entity_poly.type
_entity_poly.pdbx_seq_one_letter_code
_entity_poly.pdbx_strand_id
1 'polypeptide(L)'
;MRIYERDDFRGQMSEITDDCLSLQDRFHLTEIHSLNVLEGSWVLYELPNYRGRQYLLRPGEYRRYLDWGAMNAKAGSLRRVTDFY
;
A
#
# COMPACT_ATOMS: atom_id res chain seq x y z
N MET A 1 4.13 7.66 2.01
CA MET A 1 4.45 6.25 1.69
C MET A 1 4.82 6.14 0.22
N ARG A 2 5.77 5.29 -0.14
CA ARG A 2 6.13 5.01 -1.54
C ARG A 2 5.73 3.59 -1.90
N ILE A 3 5.12 3.40 -3.06
CA ILE A 3 4.71 2.09 -3.59
C ILE A 3 5.39 1.83 -4.92
N TYR A 4 5.68 0.56 -5.21
CA TYR A 4 6.46 0.15 -6.36
C TYR A 4 5.79 -1.02 -7.09
N GLU A 5 5.89 -1.01 -8.42
CA GLU A 5 5.33 -2.06 -9.30
C GLU A 5 6.06 -3.40 -9.21
N ARG A 6 7.29 -3.43 -8.70
CA ARG A 6 8.10 -4.65 -8.60
C ARG A 6 8.69 -4.81 -7.21
N ASP A 7 9.13 -6.02 -6.91
CA ASP A 7 9.86 -6.35 -5.69
C ASP A 7 11.17 -5.54 -5.59
N ASP A 8 11.70 -5.44 -4.37
CA ASP A 8 12.94 -4.73 -4.03
C ASP A 8 12.99 -3.26 -4.51
N PHE A 9 11.86 -2.55 -4.45
CA PHE A 9 11.75 -1.13 -4.80
C PHE A 9 12.10 -0.81 -6.27
N ARG A 10 11.82 -1.75 -7.17
CA ARG A 10 12.06 -1.61 -8.61
C ARG A 10 10.79 -1.23 -9.36
N GLY A 11 10.95 -0.83 -10.62
CA GLY A 11 9.84 -0.44 -11.49
C GLY A 11 9.37 0.99 -11.24
N GLN A 12 8.15 1.32 -11.69
CA GLN A 12 7.59 2.64 -11.45
C GLN A 12 7.31 2.83 -9.95
N MET A 13 7.63 4.02 -9.45
CA MET A 13 7.38 4.44 -8.08
C MET A 13 6.26 5.47 -8.06
N SER A 14 5.30 5.31 -7.16
CA SER A 14 4.28 6.32 -6.86
C SER A 14 4.33 6.68 -5.38
N GLU A 15 4.23 7.98 -5.07
CA GLU A 15 4.20 8.48 -3.71
C GLU A 15 2.76 8.81 -3.29
N ILE A 16 2.40 8.37 -2.08
CA ILE A 16 1.07 8.51 -1.49
C ILE A 16 1.20 9.21 -0.14
N THR A 17 0.58 10.37 -0.02
CA THR A 17 0.58 11.24 1.17
C THR A 17 -0.77 11.28 1.88
N ASP A 18 -1.84 10.89 1.18
CA ASP A 18 -3.22 10.97 1.61
C ASP A 18 -3.96 9.67 1.32
N ASP A 19 -5.15 9.56 1.91
CA ASP A 19 -6.09 8.48 1.65
C ASP A 19 -6.37 8.28 0.14
N CYS A 20 -6.55 7.03 -0.26
CA CYS A 20 -6.77 6.62 -1.64
C CYS A 20 -7.85 5.55 -1.72
N LEU A 21 -9.02 5.92 -2.25
CA LEU A 21 -10.17 5.02 -2.42
C LEU A 21 -10.00 4.01 -3.55
N SER A 22 -9.16 4.30 -4.54
CA SER A 22 -8.93 3.43 -5.70
C SER A 22 -7.53 3.67 -6.26
N LEU A 23 -6.66 2.67 -6.10
CA LEU A 23 -5.31 2.69 -6.68
C LEU A 23 -5.36 2.63 -8.21
N GLN A 24 -6.34 1.92 -8.77
CA GLN A 24 -6.54 1.83 -10.21
C GLN A 24 -6.90 3.18 -10.82
N ASP A 25 -7.82 3.92 -10.21
CA ASP A 25 -8.26 5.20 -10.80
C ASP A 25 -7.20 6.30 -10.63
N ARG A 26 -6.47 6.28 -9.51
CA ARG A 26 -5.46 7.32 -9.20
C ARG A 26 -4.11 7.07 -9.85
N PHE A 27 -3.67 5.82 -9.94
CA PHE A 27 -2.32 5.45 -10.37
C PHE A 27 -2.29 4.41 -11.48
N HIS A 28 -3.45 3.96 -12.00
CA HIS A 28 -3.55 2.86 -12.98
C HIS A 28 -2.89 1.57 -12.49
N LEU A 29 -2.91 1.35 -11.17
CA LEU A 29 -2.21 0.29 -10.48
C LEU A 29 -3.21 -0.62 -9.74
N THR A 30 -3.14 -1.92 -10.02
CA THR A 30 -3.92 -2.97 -9.34
C THR A 30 -3.09 -3.83 -8.39
N GLU A 31 -1.77 -3.72 -8.44
CA GLU A 31 -0.84 -4.55 -7.67
C GLU A 31 0.33 -3.73 -7.12
N ILE A 32 0.65 -3.93 -5.84
CA ILE A 32 1.84 -3.38 -5.19
C ILE A 32 2.74 -4.55 -4.82
N HIS A 33 3.96 -4.56 -5.36
CA HIS A 33 4.92 -5.63 -5.12
C HIS A 33 5.90 -5.27 -4.00
N SER A 34 6.30 -4.01 -3.88
CA SER A 34 7.06 -3.52 -2.72
C SER A 34 6.63 -2.11 -2.32
N LEU A 35 6.87 -1.74 -1.05
CA LEU A 35 6.52 -0.43 -0.52
C LEU A 35 7.44 0.01 0.63
N ASN A 36 7.56 1.32 0.81
CA ASN A 36 8.28 1.92 1.92
C ASN A 36 7.38 2.92 2.64
N VAL A 37 7.08 2.64 3.91
CA VAL A 37 6.34 3.55 4.79
C VAL A 37 7.35 4.48 5.46
N LEU A 38 7.45 5.69 4.92
CA LEU A 38 8.37 6.73 5.41
C LEU A 38 7.96 7.25 6.80
N GLU A 39 6.66 7.49 6.99
CA GLU A 39 6.10 8.06 8.21
C GLU A 39 4.63 7.64 8.39
N GLY A 40 4.18 7.66 9.65
CA GLY A 40 2.84 7.25 10.05
C GLY A 40 2.58 5.75 9.82
N SER A 41 1.36 5.33 10.12
CA SER A 41 0.89 3.97 9.79
C SER A 41 -0.21 4.04 8.73
N TRP A 42 -0.32 2.97 7.95
CA TRP A 42 -1.27 2.85 6.85
C TRP A 42 -2.01 1.51 6.93
N VAL A 43 -3.22 1.46 6.40
CA VAL A 43 -3.92 0.21 6.13
C VAL A 43 -4.06 0.06 4.62
N LEU A 44 -3.49 -1.02 4.09
CA LEU A 44 -3.68 -1.45 2.71
C LEU A 44 -4.87 -2.39 2.62
N TYR A 45 -5.73 -2.17 1.63
CA TYR A 45 -6.92 -2.97 1.36
C TYR A 45 -6.78 -3.65 0.00
N GLU A 46 -7.14 -4.92 -0.06
CA GLU A 46 -7.09 -5.73 -1.29
C GLU A 46 -8.04 -5.18 -2.38
N LEU A 47 -9.17 -4.57 -2.00
CA LEU A 47 -10.17 -4.04 -2.92
C LEU A 47 -10.32 -2.51 -2.80
N PRO A 48 -10.87 -1.84 -3.83
CA PRO A 48 -11.21 -0.42 -3.75
C PRO A 48 -12.22 -0.12 -2.63
N ASN A 49 -12.29 1.15 -2.23
CA ASN A 49 -13.22 1.68 -1.23
C ASN A 49 -13.09 1.03 0.17
N TYR A 50 -11.86 0.71 0.58
CA TYR A 50 -11.52 0.13 1.88
C TYR A 50 -12.18 -1.22 2.17
N ARG A 51 -12.23 -2.10 1.16
CA ARG A 51 -12.86 -3.43 1.24
C ARG A 51 -11.85 -4.56 1.08
N GLY A 52 -12.31 -5.76 1.41
CA GLY A 52 -11.50 -6.98 1.29
C GLY A 52 -10.55 -7.16 2.47
N ARG A 53 -9.48 -7.94 2.24
CA ARG A 53 -8.43 -8.18 3.25
C ARG A 53 -7.69 -6.88 3.55
N GLN A 54 -7.25 -6.76 4.80
CA GLN A 54 -6.62 -5.56 5.34
C GLN A 54 -5.23 -5.90 5.87
N TYR A 55 -4.27 -5.03 5.61
CA TYR A 55 -2.88 -5.19 6.02
C TYR A 55 -2.40 -3.91 6.69
N LEU A 56 -2.03 -4.00 7.97
CA LEU A 56 -1.46 -2.88 8.71
C LEU A 56 0.01 -2.72 8.32
N LEU A 57 0.36 -1.54 7.83
CA LEU A 57 1.70 -1.15 7.42
C LEU A 57 2.22 -0.11 8.41
N ARG A 58 3.31 -0.44 9.10
CA ARG A 58 4.02 0.44 10.02
C ARG A 58 5.22 1.07 9.31
N PRO A 59 5.83 2.14 9.84
CA PRO A 59 7.06 2.70 9.29
C PRO A 59 8.11 1.62 9.04
N GLY A 60 8.67 1.58 7.84
CA GLY A 60 9.62 0.54 7.44
C GLY A 60 9.60 0.16 5.96
N GLU A 61 10.57 -0.68 5.61
CA GLU A 61 10.78 -1.23 4.27
C GLU A 61 10.09 -2.59 4.12
N TYR A 62 9.30 -2.74 3.06
CA TYR A 62 8.68 -3.99 2.68
C TYR A 62 9.02 -4.32 1.23
N ARG A 63 9.91 -5.28 1.02
CA ARG A 63 10.52 -5.56 -0.29
C ARG A 63 9.70 -6.49 -1.17
N ARG A 64 8.69 -7.14 -0.59
CA ARG A 64 7.75 -8.04 -1.26
C ARG A 64 6.43 -8.10 -0.50
N TYR A 65 5.36 -8.51 -1.16
CA TYR A 65 4.02 -8.57 -0.54
C TYR A 65 3.88 -9.51 0.66
N LEU A 66 4.77 -10.50 0.75
CA LEU A 66 4.84 -11.40 1.91
C LEU A 66 5.26 -10.66 3.20
N ASP A 67 6.01 -9.57 3.09
CA ASP A 67 6.56 -8.85 4.24
C ASP A 67 5.45 -8.14 5.06
N TRP A 68 4.30 -7.83 4.43
CA TRP A 68 3.10 -7.33 5.13
C TRP A 68 2.02 -8.39 5.32
N GLY A 69 2.34 -9.67 5.08
CA GLY A 69 1.46 -10.81 5.33
C GLY A 69 0.37 -11.03 4.28
N ALA A 70 0.49 -10.44 3.09
CA ALA A 70 -0.44 -10.72 1.99
C ALA A 70 -0.11 -12.05 1.28
N MET A 71 -1.14 -12.68 0.71
CA MET A 71 -0.98 -13.91 -0.09
C MET A 71 -0.66 -13.62 -1.56
N ASN A 72 -0.88 -12.39 -2.02
CA ASN A 72 -0.62 -11.91 -3.37
C ASN A 72 -0.39 -10.39 -3.34
N ALA A 73 -0.01 -9.81 -4.48
CA ALA A 73 0.31 -8.39 -4.61
C ALA A 73 -0.93 -7.48 -4.81
N LYS A 74 -2.16 -8.02 -4.79
CA LYS A 74 -3.36 -7.23 -5.11
C LYS A 74 -3.56 -6.10 -4.12
N ALA A 75 -3.81 -4.91 -4.66
CA ALA A 75 -3.96 -3.69 -3.90
C ALA A 75 -5.05 -2.82 -4.55
N GLY A 76 -6.06 -2.44 -3.76
CA GLY A 76 -7.21 -1.69 -4.27
C GLY A 76 -7.36 -0.31 -3.63
N SER A 77 -7.06 -0.15 -2.34
CA SER A 77 -7.16 1.14 -1.66
C SER A 77 -6.25 1.23 -0.44
N LEU A 78 -5.98 2.45 0.01
CA LEU A 78 -5.05 2.76 1.10
C LEU A 78 -5.63 3.85 1.99
N ARG A 79 -5.55 3.66 3.31
CA ARG A 79 -6.00 4.64 4.29
C ARG A 79 -4.92 4.92 5.31
N ARG A 80 -4.70 6.18 5.67
CA ARG A 80 -3.85 6.56 6.79
C ARG A 80 -4.51 6.12 8.10
N VAL A 81 -3.70 5.63 9.02
CA VAL A 81 -4.12 5.47 10.40
C VAL A 81 -3.96 6.81 11.09
N THR A 82 -5.07 7.41 11.48
CA THR A 82 -5.10 8.56 12.37
C THR A 82 -5.37 8.06 13.78
N ASP A 83 -4.32 7.95 14.59
CA ASP A 83 -4.48 7.77 16.03
C ASP A 83 -4.83 9.15 16.61
N PHE A 84 -6.11 9.32 16.99
CA PHE A 84 -6.53 10.44 17.83
C PHE A 84 -6.42 9.97 19.29
N TYR A 85 -5.24 10.15 19.89
CA TYR A 85 -5.06 10.08 21.34
C TYR A 85 -5.07 11.48 21.94
#